data_AF-A0A8T3NWA9-F1
#
_entry.id   AF-A0A8T3NWA9-F1
#
_cell.length_a   1.000
_cell.length_b   1.000
_cell.length_c   1.000
_cell.angle_alpha   90.00
_cell.angle_beta   90.00
_cell.angle_gamma   90.00
#
_symmetry.space_group_name_H-M   'P 1'
#
loop_
_entity.id
_entity.type
_entity.pdbx_description
1 polymer ?
#
loop_
_entity_poly.entity_id
_entity_poly.type
_entity_poly.pdbx_seq_one_letter_code
_entity_poly.pdbx_strand_id
1 'polypeptide(L)' 'IEKTALLEVDLRPGRQRPADVVAMIAQQADEGIEHVIVNMPDVHDLAHLRAFATDIVPAVATLGRAAA' A
#
# COMPACT_ATOMS: atom_id res chain seq x y z
N ILE A 1 15.10 3.37 15.88
CA ILE A 1 14.57 2.01 15.62
C ILE A 1 13.60 2.20 14.47
N GLU A 2 13.86 1.56 13.33
CA GLU A 2 12.93 1.58 12.18
C GLU A 2 11.57 1.06 12.65
N LYS A 3 10.48 1.75 12.29
CA LYS A 3 9.12 1.29 12.56
C LYS A 3 8.53 0.63 11.33
N THR A 4 8.23 -0.67 11.45
CA THR A 4 7.65 -1.48 10.39
C THR A 4 6.25 -1.96 10.78
N ALA A 5 5.31 -1.93 9.84
CA ALA A 5 3.97 -2.50 10.01
C ALA A 5 3.68 -3.58 8.96
N LEU A 6 2.82 -4.53 9.31
CA LEU A 6 2.24 -5.51 8.39
C LEU A 6 0.80 -5.09 8.06
N LEU A 7 0.47 -4.97 6.78
CA LEU A 7 -0.89 -4.73 6.32
C LEU A 7 -1.44 -5.96 5.59
N GLU A 8 -2.72 -6.26 5.85
CA GLU A 8 -3.49 -7.22 5.07
C GLU A 8 -4.14 -6.49 3.89
N VAL A 9 -3.84 -6.94 2.68
CA VAL A 9 -4.37 -6.38 1.43
C VAL A 9 -5.02 -7.49 0.63
N ASP A 10 -6.23 -7.25 0.13
CA ASP A 10 -7.02 -8.18 -0.66
C ASP A 10 -7.58 -7.47 -1.90
N LEU A 11 -6.88 -7.60 -3.02
CA LEU A 11 -7.23 -6.99 -4.31
C LEU A 11 -8.18 -7.84 -5.16
N ARG A 12 -8.71 -8.95 -4.61
CA ARG A 12 -9.68 -9.78 -5.34
C ARG A 12 -10.96 -8.97 -5.62
N PRO A 13 -11.70 -9.29 -6.69
CA PRO A 13 -12.90 -8.53 -7.07
C PRO A 13 -13.90 -8.36 -5.91
N GLY A 14 -14.34 -7.11 -5.69
CA GLY A 14 -15.31 -6.77 -4.65
C GLY A 14 -14.75 -6.68 -3.23
N ARG A 15 -13.42 -6.76 -3.05
CA ARG A 15 -12.73 -6.59 -1.76
C ARG A 15 -12.19 -5.16 -1.65
N GLN A 16 -10.88 -4.97 -1.73
CA GLN A 16 -10.25 -3.64 -1.69
C GLN A 16 -9.90 -3.17 -3.09
N ARG A 17 -9.94 -1.86 -3.30
CA ARG A 17 -9.42 -1.17 -4.48
C ARG A 17 -8.02 -0.64 -4.18
N PRO A 18 -7.18 -0.37 -5.20
CA PRO A 18 -5.87 0.24 -5.01
C PRO A 18 -5.90 1.51 -4.14
N ALA A 19 -6.91 2.36 -4.29
CA ALA A 19 -7.07 3.58 -3.50
C ALA A 19 -7.27 3.31 -2.00
N ASP A 20 -7.92 2.20 -1.65
CA ASP A 20 -8.14 1.83 -0.25
C ASP A 20 -6.80 1.42 0.39
N VAL A 21 -5.93 0.74 -0.36
CA VAL A 21 -4.56 0.38 0.08
C VAL A 21 -3.69 1.63 0.26
N VAL A 22 -3.77 2.60 -0.65
CA VAL A 22 -3.05 3.87 -0.52
C VAL A 22 -3.46 4.60 0.77
N ALA A 23 -4.76 4.65 1.07
CA ALA A 23 -5.26 5.28 2.28
C ALA A 23 -4.74 4.57 3.55
N MET A 24 -4.68 3.24 3.56
CA MET A 24 -4.09 2.48 4.67
C MET A 24 -2.61 2.82 4.87
N ILE A 25 -1.82 2.87 3.78
CA ILE A 25 -0.39 3.21 3.85
C ILE A 25 -0.19 4.67 4.32
N ALA A 26 -1.04 5.60 3.87
CA ALA A 26 -1.00 6.99 4.34
C ALA A 26 -1.23 7.08 5.84
N GLN A 27 -2.20 6.34 6.38
CA GLN A 27 -2.44 6.29 7.82
C GLN A 27 -1.21 5.76 8.58
N GLN A 28 -0.53 4.74 8.06
CA GLN A 28 0.71 4.23 8.68
C GLN A 28 1.81 5.29 8.69
N ALA A 29 1.93 6.08 7.62
CA ALA A 29 2.87 7.21 7.59
C ALA A 29 2.55 8.27 8.65
N ASP A 30 1.27 8.60 8.85
CA ASP A 30 0.82 9.53 9.91
C ASP A 30 1.14 9.00 11.32
N GLU A 31 1.14 7.68 11.50
CA GLU A 31 1.55 6.99 12.74
C GLU A 31 3.08 6.90 12.90
N GLY A 32 3.83 7.40 11.92
CA GLY A 32 5.30 7.42 11.87
C GLY A 32 5.90 6.07 11.50
N ILE A 33 5.16 5.18 10.85
CA ILE A 33 5.68 3.94 10.26
C ILE A 33 6.47 4.29 9.00
N GLU A 34 7.66 3.74 8.88
CA GLU A 34 8.59 4.02 7.79
C GLU A 34 8.57 2.92 6.72
N HIS A 35 8.17 1.70 7.11
CA HIS A 35 8.16 0.53 6.25
C HIS A 35 6.87 -0.26 6.42
N VAL A 36 6.22 -0.57 5.31
CA VAL A 36 5.04 -1.43 5.27
C VAL A 36 5.36 -2.73 4.53
N ILE A 37 5.09 -3.86 5.17
CA ILE A 37 5.03 -5.18 4.55
C ILE A 37 3.57 -5.46 4.22
N VAL A 38 3.31 -5.96 3.02
CA VAL A 38 1.96 -6.34 2.60
C VAL A 38 1.83 -7.85 2.57
N ASN A 39 0.91 -8.39 3.38
CA ASN A 39 0.39 -9.73 3.21
C ASN A 39 -0.80 -9.69 2.26
N MET A 40 -0.79 -10.49 1.20
CA MET A 40 -1.82 -10.47 0.17
C MET A 40 -2.06 -11.86 -0.42
N PRO A 41 -3.32 -12.33 -0.51
CA PRO A 41 -3.64 -13.57 -1.19
C PRO A 41 -3.37 -13.45 -2.69
N ASP A 42 -3.17 -14.59 -3.37
CA ASP A 42 -2.96 -14.64 -4.82
C ASP A 42 -1.80 -13.76 -5.32
N VAL A 43 -0.71 -13.64 -4.54
CA VAL A 43 0.50 -12.87 -4.91
C VAL A 43 1.17 -13.38 -6.19
N HIS A 44 0.89 -14.62 -6.58
CA HIS A 44 1.34 -15.22 -7.83
C HIS A 44 0.62 -14.66 -9.06
N ASP A 45 -0.52 -14.00 -8.89
CA ASP A 45 -1.22 -13.29 -9.97
C ASP A 45 -0.54 -11.93 -10.22
N LEU A 46 0.02 -11.80 -11.43
CA LEU A 46 0.71 -10.58 -11.86
C LEU A 46 -0.22 -9.37 -11.94
N ALA A 47 -1.54 -9.56 -12.04
CA ALA A 47 -2.50 -8.45 -12.05
C ALA A 47 -2.45 -7.64 -10.75
N HIS A 48 -2.35 -8.32 -9.60
CA HIS A 48 -2.24 -7.65 -8.30
C HIS A 48 -0.90 -6.92 -8.15
N LEU A 49 0.21 -7.54 -8.56
CA LEU A 49 1.53 -6.90 -8.55
C LEU A 49 1.58 -5.70 -9.51
N ARG A 50 0.89 -5.76 -10.65
CA ARG A 50 0.77 -4.65 -11.59
C ARG A 50 0.04 -3.47 -10.96
N ALA A 51 -1.05 -3.70 -10.23
CA ALA A 51 -1.75 -2.62 -9.52
C ALA A 51 -0.83 -1.92 -8.50
N PHE A 52 0.05 -2.67 -7.82
CA PHE A 52 1.09 -2.07 -6.98
C PHE A 52 2.04 -1.19 -7.77
N ALA A 53 2.54 -1.68 -8.91
CA ALA A 53 3.52 -0.98 -9.73
C ALA A 53 2.95 0.28 -10.42
N THR A 54 1.71 0.23 -10.92
CA THR A 54 1.14 1.31 -11.73
C THR A 54 0.31 2.30 -10.95
N ASP A 55 -0.32 1.86 -9.84
CA ASP A 55 -1.32 2.66 -9.15
C ASP A 55 -0.89 2.99 -7.71
N ILE A 56 -0.57 1.96 -6.91
CA ILE A 56 -0.38 2.12 -5.46
C ILE A 56 0.97 2.77 -5.14
N VAL A 57 2.09 2.20 -5.58
CA VAL A 57 3.43 2.72 -5.28
C VAL A 57 3.62 4.14 -5.80
N PRO A 58 3.20 4.49 -7.03
CA PRO A 58 3.26 5.87 -7.50
C PRO A 58 2.45 6.84 -6.65
N ALA A 59 1.22 6.47 -6.23
CA ALA A 59 0.40 7.30 -5.37
C ALA A 59 1.04 7.50 -3.99
N VAL A 60 1.54 6.42 -3.36
CA VAL A 60 2.25 6.49 -2.07
C VAL A 60 3.48 7.38 -2.16
N ALA A 61 4.25 7.31 -3.26
CA ALA A 61 5.43 8.15 -3.46
C ALA A 61 5.13 9.65 -3.50
N THR A 62 3.86 10.06 -3.70
CA THR A 62 3.44 11.46 -3.65
C THR A 62 3.07 11.96 -2.25
N LEU A 63 2.78 11.05 -1.29
CA LEU A 63 2.35 11.42 0.07
C LEU A 63 3.39 12.28 0.79
N GLY A 64 4.68 11.94 0.67
CA GLY A 64 5.78 12.72 1.26
C GLY A 64 6.13 14.02 0.53
N ARG A 65 5.60 14.25 -0.68
CA ARG A 65 5.87 15.47 -1.48
C ARG A 65 4.81 16.56 -1.31
N ALA A 66 3.66 16.25 -0.70
CA ALA A 66 2.61 17.23 -0.44
C ALA A 66 2.81 18.01 0.88
N ALA A 67 3.71 17.55 1.75
CA ALA A 67 3.99 18.13 3.06
C ALA A 67 5.25 19.02 3.11
N ALA A 68 5.86 19.33 1.97
CA ALA A 68 7.05 20.18 1.81
C ALA A 68 6.72 21.41 0.95
#